data_AF-A0A6G3Z779-F1
#
_entry.id   AF-A0A6G3Z779-F1
#
_cell.length_a   1.000
_cell.length_b   1.000
_cell.length_c   1.000
_cell.angle_alpha   90.00
_cell.angle_beta   90.00
_cell.angle_gamma   90.00
#
_symmetry.space_group_name_H-M   'P 1'
#
loop_
_entity.id
_entity.type
_entity.pdbx_description
1 polymer ?
#
loop_
_entity_poly.entity_id
_entity_poly.type
_entity_poly.pdbx_seq_one_letter_code
_entity_poly.pdbx_strand_id
1 'polypeptide(L)'
;MSTSQNHRFLIADDLLAVNRWTYFLLLCVATFLLLFIKKSFIESRIAAFEIMEGKGEMGIFHVISALQYLSIPLYYLWKFTVTSFVLWVGCFMFGYKITYSQLWKIVLISETLFLLPDLMKTGWFMLVESDPSYWDVKAFYPLSLMNFFDYELVDKRWHYPLKAINLFEISYWFILVYLIHISAKKKLSYAYNIVFSSYVLFFFVWLGFYLIVYK
;
A
#
# COMPACT_ATOMS: atom_id res chain seq x y z
N MET A 1 -11.05 32.05 -6.70
CA MET A 1 -10.48 30.85 -6.06
C MET A 1 -10.93 30.87 -4.61
N SER A 2 -11.76 29.93 -4.17
CA SER A 2 -12.39 29.99 -2.83
C SER A 2 -11.38 29.66 -1.72
N THR A 3 -11.58 30.21 -0.53
CA THR A 3 -10.73 30.04 0.67
C THR A 3 -10.41 28.57 1.01
N SER A 4 -11.33 27.64 0.72
CA SER A 4 -11.11 26.20 0.90
C SER A 4 -10.07 25.61 -0.07
N GLN A 5 -10.02 26.11 -1.30
CA GLN A 5 -9.04 25.66 -2.31
C GLN A 5 -7.61 26.05 -1.94
N ASN A 6 -7.44 27.25 -1.36
CA ASN A 6 -6.13 27.72 -0.90
C ASN A 6 -5.58 26.87 0.26
N HIS A 7 -6.42 26.50 1.23
CA HIS A 7 -5.98 25.65 2.35
C HIS A 7 -5.52 24.25 1.92
N ARG A 8 -6.22 23.61 0.98
CA ARG A 8 -5.83 22.28 0.46
C ARG A 8 -4.49 22.32 -0.26
N PHE A 9 -4.26 23.40 -1.02
CA PHE A 9 -3.00 23.62 -1.73
C PHE A 9 -1.83 23.84 -0.76
N LEU A 10 -2.05 24.60 0.33
CA LEU A 10 -1.05 24.84 1.37
C LEU A 10 -0.58 23.54 2.04
N ILE A 11 -1.50 22.66 2.44
CA ILE A 11 -1.14 21.38 3.09
C ILE A 11 -0.32 20.49 2.14
N ALA A 12 -0.70 20.44 0.86
CA ALA A 12 0.02 19.66 -0.13
C ALA A 12 1.44 20.23 -0.38
N ASP A 13 1.58 21.54 -0.45
CA ASP A 13 2.88 22.20 -0.59
C ASP A 13 3.76 21.97 0.64
N ASP A 14 3.21 22.02 1.84
CA ASP A 14 3.94 21.73 3.09
C ASP A 14 4.45 20.28 3.11
N LEU A 15 3.61 19.31 2.75
CA LEU A 15 4.03 17.90 2.59
C LEU A 15 5.12 17.75 1.51
N LEU A 16 4.98 18.47 0.40
CA LEU A 16 5.97 18.53 -0.68
C LEU A 16 7.22 19.35 -0.32
N ALA A 17 7.26 20.04 0.82
CA ALA A 17 8.46 20.69 1.35
C ALA A 17 9.30 19.77 2.26
N VAL A 18 8.69 18.80 2.96
CA VAL A 18 9.38 17.90 3.91
C VAL A 18 10.53 17.11 3.24
N ASN A 19 11.63 16.84 3.95
CA ASN A 19 12.70 16.00 3.38
C ASN A 19 12.19 14.58 3.07
N ARG A 20 12.39 14.11 1.82
CA ARG A 20 11.92 12.79 1.36
C ARG A 20 12.45 11.63 2.20
N TRP A 21 13.69 11.71 2.69
CA TRP A 21 14.30 10.65 3.48
C TRP A 21 13.73 10.61 4.90
N THR A 22 13.46 11.77 5.50
CA THR A 22 12.77 11.86 6.79
C THR A 22 11.37 11.25 6.69
N TYR A 23 10.63 11.58 5.63
CA TYR A 23 9.29 11.02 5.42
C TYR A 23 9.34 9.51 5.17
N PHE A 24 10.33 9.03 4.40
CA PHE A 24 10.55 7.60 4.17
C PHE A 24 10.85 6.85 5.48
N LEU A 25 11.71 7.41 6.34
CA LEU A 25 12.01 6.83 7.64
C LEU A 25 10.77 6.80 8.54
N LEU A 26 9.97 7.87 8.57
CA LEU A 26 8.72 7.91 9.32
C LEU A 26 7.73 6.83 8.85
N LEU A 27 7.58 6.65 7.54
CA LEU A 27 6.72 5.61 6.97
C LEU A 27 7.23 4.20 7.35
N CYS A 28 8.53 3.95 7.26
CA CYS A 28 9.13 2.69 7.69
C CYS A 28 8.89 2.43 9.19
N VAL A 29 9.08 3.44 10.05
CA VAL A 29 8.84 3.33 11.50
C VAL A 29 7.36 3.07 11.79
N ALA A 30 6.44 3.80 11.16
CA ALA A 30 5.01 3.57 11.32
C ALA A 30 4.61 2.13 10.93
N THR A 31 5.16 1.64 9.82
CA THR A 31 4.92 0.27 9.35
C THR A 31 5.54 -0.77 10.27
N PHE A 32 6.73 -0.51 10.80
CA PHE A 32 7.37 -1.36 11.80
C PHE A 32 6.51 -1.47 13.07
N LEU A 33 6.01 -0.35 13.57
CA LEU A 33 5.14 -0.32 14.74
C LEU A 33 3.83 -1.07 14.48
N LEU A 34 3.24 -0.93 13.30
CA LEU A 34 2.05 -1.69 12.91
C LEU A 34 2.32 -3.19 12.86
N LEU A 35 3.44 -3.61 12.27
CA LEU A 35 3.83 -5.02 12.24
C LEU A 35 4.09 -5.56 13.65
N PHE A 36 4.73 -4.76 14.51
CA PHE A 36 4.96 -5.10 15.91
C PHE A 36 3.64 -5.31 16.65
N ILE A 37 2.69 -4.37 16.55
CA ILE A 37 1.36 -4.48 17.17
C ILE A 37 0.64 -5.73 16.66
N LYS A 38 0.63 -5.96 15.33
CA LYS A 38 0.00 -7.14 14.76
C LYS A 38 0.59 -8.44 15.30
N LYS A 39 1.91 -8.54 15.39
CA LYS A 39 2.56 -9.74 15.93
C LYS A 39 2.29 -9.95 17.41
N SER A 40 2.41 -8.89 18.21
CA SER A 40 2.26 -8.95 19.66
C SER A 40 0.82 -9.20 20.10
N PHE A 41 -0.17 -8.71 19.36
CA PHE A 41 -1.57 -8.79 19.77
C PHE A 41 -2.41 -9.74 18.94
N ILE A 42 -2.08 -10.02 17.68
CA ILE A 42 -2.91 -10.89 16.83
C ILE A 42 -2.22 -12.25 16.69
N GLU A 43 -0.99 -12.30 16.20
CA GLU A 43 -0.32 -13.59 15.92
C GLU A 43 -0.05 -14.41 17.18
N SER A 44 0.27 -13.77 18.30
CA SER A 44 0.46 -14.41 19.61
C SER A 44 -0.80 -15.09 20.15
N ARG A 45 -2.00 -14.69 19.69
CA ARG A 45 -3.28 -15.26 20.14
C ARG A 45 -3.76 -16.42 19.29
N ILE A 46 -3.16 -16.64 18.12
CA ILE A 46 -3.59 -17.72 17.22
C ILE A 46 -3.09 -19.05 17.79
N ALA A 47 -4.01 -19.98 18.07
CA ALA A 47 -3.71 -21.30 18.64
C ALA A 47 -2.62 -22.09 17.89
N ALA A 48 -2.54 -21.93 16.55
CA ALA A 48 -1.49 -22.54 15.75
C ALA A 48 -0.08 -22.06 16.15
N PHE A 49 0.09 -20.78 16.49
CA PHE A 49 1.35 -20.22 16.96
C PHE A 49 1.68 -20.67 18.38
N GLU A 50 0.68 -20.74 19.26
CA GLU A 50 0.84 -21.23 20.65
C GLU A 50 1.32 -22.70 20.67
N ILE A 51 0.77 -23.56 19.81
CA ILE A 51 1.19 -24.97 19.69
C ILE A 51 2.63 -25.09 19.18
N MET A 52 3.06 -24.21 18.28
CA MET A 52 4.44 -24.21 17.76
C MET A 52 5.44 -23.70 18.79
N GLU A 53 5.02 -22.73 19.63
CA GLU A 53 5.81 -22.25 20.75
C GLU A 53 6.02 -23.34 21.81
N GLY A 54 4.97 -24.09 22.16
CA GLY A 54 5.03 -25.22 23.10
C GLY A 54 5.90 -26.40 22.63
N LYS A 55 6.16 -26.52 21.32
CA LYS A 55 7.00 -27.58 20.73
C LYS A 55 8.50 -27.24 20.64
N GLY A 56 8.89 -26.01 21.00
CA GLY A 56 10.30 -25.58 20.93
C GLY A 56 10.82 -25.27 19.52
N GLU A 57 9.93 -25.15 18.52
CA GLU A 57 10.30 -24.83 17.12
C GLU A 57 10.47 -23.32 16.85
N MET A 58 10.59 -22.51 17.92
CA MET A 58 10.61 -21.03 17.86
C MET A 58 11.82 -20.42 17.14
N GLY A 59 12.92 -21.16 17.01
CA GLY A 59 14.14 -20.64 16.37
C GLY A 59 13.90 -20.17 14.93
N ILE A 60 13.13 -20.93 14.15
CA ILE A 60 12.80 -20.58 12.76
C ILE A 60 11.84 -19.37 12.72
N PHE A 61 10.87 -19.30 13.64
CA PHE A 61 9.93 -18.18 13.74
C PHE A 61 10.59 -16.85 14.06
N HIS A 62 11.57 -16.83 14.95
CA HIS A 62 12.33 -15.61 15.25
C HIS A 62 13.15 -15.13 14.06
N VAL A 63 13.78 -16.04 13.31
CA VAL A 63 14.55 -15.71 12.09
C VAL A 63 13.63 -15.14 11.01
N ILE A 64 12.50 -15.80 10.71
CA ILE A 64 11.51 -15.31 9.75
C ILE A 64 10.97 -13.95 10.20
N SER A 65 10.72 -13.79 11.50
CA SER A 65 10.22 -12.53 12.04
C SER A 65 11.21 -11.39 11.88
N ALA A 66 12.49 -11.61 12.20
CA ALA A 66 13.55 -10.62 12.00
C ALA A 66 13.70 -10.26 10.52
N LEU A 67 13.62 -11.26 9.63
CA LEU A 67 13.68 -11.04 8.19
C LEU A 67 12.52 -10.18 7.69
N GLN A 68 11.30 -10.39 8.20
CA GLN A 68 10.15 -9.54 7.86
C GLN A 68 10.38 -8.08 8.23
N TYR A 69 10.92 -7.79 9.43
CA TYR A 69 11.22 -6.41 9.82
C TYR A 69 12.30 -5.77 8.95
N LEU A 70 13.38 -6.50 8.63
CA LEU A 70 14.44 -6.03 7.73
C LEU A 70 13.92 -5.79 6.30
N SER A 71 12.93 -6.57 5.88
CA SER A 71 12.37 -6.47 4.53
C SER A 71 11.53 -5.21 4.30
N ILE A 72 10.98 -4.56 5.34
CA ILE A 72 10.12 -3.37 5.22
C ILE A 72 10.79 -2.25 4.40
N PRO A 73 11.96 -1.72 4.79
CA PRO A 73 12.59 -0.63 4.04
C PRO A 73 12.98 -1.05 2.62
N LEU A 74 13.46 -2.29 2.42
CA LEU A 74 13.85 -2.80 1.11
C LEU A 74 12.64 -2.91 0.17
N TYR A 75 11.54 -3.44 0.68
CA TYR A 75 10.28 -3.55 -0.04
C TYR A 75 9.75 -2.18 -0.46
N TYR A 76 9.74 -1.20 0.44
CA TYR A 76 9.29 0.16 0.10
C TYR A 76 10.23 0.86 -0.89
N LEU A 77 11.55 0.74 -0.73
CA LEU A 77 12.50 1.31 -1.70
C LEU A 77 12.25 0.74 -3.10
N TRP A 78 12.10 -0.58 -3.22
CA TRP A 78 11.77 -1.24 -4.47
C TRP A 78 10.44 -0.75 -5.03
N LYS A 79 9.36 -0.83 -4.23
CA LYS A 79 8.01 -0.44 -4.63
C LYS A 79 7.97 0.99 -5.14
N PHE A 80 8.51 1.94 -4.39
CA PHE A 80 8.46 3.35 -4.77
C PHE A 80 9.30 3.61 -6.02
N THR A 81 10.43 2.92 -6.18
CA THR A 81 11.28 3.03 -7.37
C THR A 81 10.53 2.56 -8.62
N VAL A 82 9.90 1.38 -8.57
CA VAL A 82 9.14 0.84 -9.71
C VAL A 82 7.95 1.73 -10.04
N THR A 83 7.13 2.10 -9.05
CA THR A 83 5.95 2.95 -9.28
C THR A 83 6.34 4.33 -9.82
N SER A 84 7.40 4.93 -9.29
CA SER A 84 7.90 6.23 -9.79
C SER A 84 8.44 6.13 -11.20
N PHE A 85 9.09 5.02 -11.54
CA PHE A 85 9.58 4.77 -12.89
C PHE A 85 8.41 4.67 -13.88
N VAL A 86 7.36 3.92 -13.55
CA VAL A 86 6.15 3.83 -14.38
C VAL A 86 5.51 5.21 -14.61
N LEU A 87 5.34 6.00 -13.54
CA LEU A 87 4.81 7.36 -13.65
C LEU A 87 5.73 8.28 -14.44
N TRP A 88 7.06 8.13 -14.30
CA TRP A 88 8.04 8.94 -15.00
C TRP A 88 8.02 8.70 -16.51
N VAL A 89 7.88 7.44 -16.93
CA VAL A 89 7.63 7.08 -18.34
C VAL A 89 6.33 7.73 -18.83
N GLY A 90 5.26 7.69 -18.02
CA GLY A 90 4.01 8.38 -18.32
C GLY A 90 4.20 9.89 -18.50
N CYS A 91 4.92 10.56 -17.59
CA CYS A 91 5.24 11.99 -17.71
C CYS A 91 6.01 12.29 -19.00
N PHE A 92 6.97 11.45 -19.37
CA PHE A 92 7.76 11.59 -20.58
C PHE A 92 6.91 11.48 -21.85
N MET A 93 5.98 10.52 -21.91
CA MET A 93 5.07 10.32 -23.05
C MET A 93 4.22 11.54 -23.38
N PHE A 94 3.80 12.30 -22.36
CA PHE A 94 3.02 13.53 -22.56
C PHE A 94 3.87 14.82 -22.52
N GLY A 95 5.19 14.72 -22.53
CA GLY A 95 6.12 15.86 -22.62
C GLY A 95 6.20 16.71 -21.34
N TYR A 96 5.92 16.14 -20.17
CA TYR A 96 5.95 16.87 -18.89
C TYR A 96 7.27 16.70 -18.15
N LYS A 97 7.84 17.83 -17.73
CA LYS A 97 9.10 17.91 -16.99
C LYS A 97 8.87 17.80 -15.48
N ILE A 98 8.54 16.60 -15.00
CA ILE A 98 8.62 16.27 -13.57
C ILE A 98 9.88 15.42 -13.38
N THR A 99 10.71 15.80 -12.42
CA THR A 99 11.93 15.02 -12.12
C THR A 99 11.57 13.70 -11.45
N TYR A 100 12.38 12.67 -11.69
CA TYR A 100 12.20 11.37 -11.04
C TYR A 100 12.17 11.48 -9.51
N SER A 101 13.01 12.34 -8.92
CA SER A 101 12.99 12.56 -7.47
C SER A 101 11.68 13.18 -6.94
N GLN A 102 11.01 14.01 -7.74
CA GLN A 102 9.70 14.56 -7.36
C GLN A 102 8.63 13.47 -7.41
N LEU A 103 8.62 12.65 -8.46
CA LEU A 103 7.71 11.50 -8.56
C LEU A 103 7.92 10.49 -7.43
N TRP A 104 9.17 10.21 -7.09
CA TRP A 104 9.51 9.36 -5.95
C TRP A 104 8.93 9.87 -4.64
N LYS A 105 8.98 11.19 -4.43
CA LYS A 105 8.36 11.81 -3.26
C LYS A 105 6.81 11.77 -3.33
N ILE A 106 6.22 12.00 -4.50
CA ILE A 106 4.77 11.92 -4.70
C ILE A 106 4.26 10.52 -4.37
N VAL A 107 4.93 9.48 -4.88
CA VAL A 107 4.62 8.08 -4.60
C VAL A 107 4.76 7.80 -3.11
N LEU A 108 5.87 8.20 -2.50
CA LEU A 108 6.10 8.06 -1.06
C LEU A 108 4.97 8.67 -0.20
N ILE A 109 4.54 9.89 -0.51
CA ILE A 109 3.43 10.55 0.22
C ILE A 109 2.12 9.78 0.00
N SER A 110 1.83 9.41 -1.24
CA SER A 110 0.60 8.71 -1.60
C SER A 110 0.50 7.34 -0.94
N GLU A 111 1.63 6.67 -0.73
CA GLU A 111 1.72 5.33 -0.14
C GLU A 111 1.35 5.29 1.35
N THR A 112 1.37 6.43 2.05
CA THR A 112 0.87 6.50 3.43
C THR A 112 -0.60 6.11 3.55
N LEU A 113 -1.37 6.24 2.46
CA LEU A 113 -2.74 5.79 2.39
C LEU A 113 -2.88 4.29 2.71
N PHE A 114 -1.91 3.47 2.30
CA PHE A 114 -1.96 2.03 2.53
C PHE A 114 -1.70 1.61 3.99
N LEU A 115 -1.32 2.55 4.87
CA LEU A 115 -1.33 2.28 6.31
C LEU A 115 -2.76 2.17 6.86
N LEU A 116 -3.75 2.82 6.23
CA LEU A 116 -5.14 2.79 6.68
C LEU A 116 -5.77 1.39 6.63
N PRO A 117 -5.73 0.63 5.52
CA PRO A 117 -6.27 -0.73 5.51
C PRO A 117 -5.56 -1.63 6.51
N ASP A 118 -4.24 -1.47 6.70
CA ASP A 118 -3.49 -2.25 7.69
C ASP A 118 -3.90 -1.91 9.13
N LEU A 119 -4.13 -0.62 9.42
CA LEU A 119 -4.68 -0.16 10.70
C LEU A 119 -6.09 -0.69 10.94
N MET A 120 -6.97 -0.62 9.94
CA MET A 120 -8.34 -1.11 10.05
C MET A 120 -8.38 -2.61 10.29
N LYS A 121 -7.56 -3.37 9.56
CA LYS A 121 -7.42 -4.82 9.75
C LYS A 121 -6.92 -5.15 11.14
N THR A 122 -5.87 -4.46 11.59
CA THR A 122 -5.29 -4.69 12.92
C THR A 122 -6.30 -4.32 14.02
N GLY A 123 -7.00 -3.19 13.87
CA GLY A 123 -8.03 -2.76 14.82
C GLY A 123 -9.21 -3.72 14.90
N TRP A 124 -9.66 -4.28 13.77
CA TRP A 124 -10.75 -5.25 13.73
C TRP A 124 -10.44 -6.51 14.55
N PHE A 125 -9.28 -7.14 14.30
CA PHE A 125 -8.85 -8.34 15.03
C PHE A 125 -8.33 -8.06 16.45
N MET A 126 -8.17 -6.79 16.81
CA MET A 126 -7.82 -6.40 18.17
C MET A 126 -9.04 -6.13 19.03
N LEU A 127 -10.09 -5.52 18.47
CA LEU A 127 -11.24 -4.99 19.21
C LEU A 127 -12.55 -5.75 18.99
N VAL A 128 -12.73 -6.38 17.83
CA VAL A 128 -14.00 -7.01 17.44
C VAL A 128 -13.88 -8.53 17.48
N GLU A 129 -12.90 -9.07 16.75
CA GLU A 129 -12.69 -10.53 16.62
C GLU A 129 -11.38 -10.93 17.31
N SER A 130 -11.46 -11.32 18.58
CA SER A 130 -10.27 -11.54 19.41
C SER A 130 -9.62 -12.92 19.31
N ASP A 131 -10.31 -13.91 18.72
CA ASP A 131 -9.81 -15.27 18.49
C ASP A 131 -9.94 -15.69 17.01
N PRO A 132 -9.27 -14.98 16.08
CA PRO A 132 -9.41 -15.27 14.66
C PRO A 132 -8.58 -16.50 14.27
N SER A 133 -9.09 -17.33 13.36
CA SER A 133 -8.25 -18.34 12.73
C SER A 133 -7.24 -17.69 11.78
N TYR A 134 -6.19 -18.43 11.45
CA TYR A 134 -5.21 -18.00 10.45
C TYR A 134 -5.87 -17.63 9.10
N TRP A 135 -6.94 -18.34 8.73
CA TRP A 135 -7.64 -18.11 7.46
C TRP A 135 -8.49 -16.84 7.49
N ASP A 136 -9.09 -16.50 8.63
CA ASP A 136 -9.87 -15.27 8.80
C ASP A 136 -8.99 -14.03 8.64
N VAL A 137 -7.83 -14.04 9.31
CA VAL A 137 -6.84 -12.98 9.15
C VAL A 137 -6.34 -12.92 7.72
N LYS A 138 -6.20 -14.05 7.01
CA LYS A 138 -5.76 -14.07 5.62
C LYS A 138 -6.85 -13.68 4.63
N ALA A 139 -8.13 -13.86 4.94
CA ALA A 139 -9.25 -13.53 4.07
C ALA A 139 -9.62 -12.04 4.16
N PHE A 140 -9.51 -11.45 5.35
CA PHE A 140 -9.96 -10.09 5.62
C PHE A 140 -9.08 -9.02 4.99
N TYR A 141 -9.61 -8.30 3.99
CA TYR A 141 -8.96 -7.16 3.35
C TYR A 141 -9.95 -5.99 3.33
N PRO A 142 -9.82 -5.00 4.23
CA PRO A 142 -10.80 -3.93 4.38
C PRO A 142 -11.13 -3.25 3.05
N LEU A 143 -12.42 -3.10 2.77
CA LEU A 143 -12.94 -2.39 1.59
C LEU A 143 -12.40 -2.91 0.24
N SER A 144 -12.01 -4.18 0.19
CA SER A 144 -11.63 -4.88 -1.05
C SER A 144 -12.79 -5.62 -1.67
N LEU A 145 -12.70 -5.90 -2.98
CA LEU A 145 -13.69 -6.73 -3.67
C LEU A 145 -13.77 -8.15 -3.08
N MET A 146 -12.68 -8.65 -2.48
CA MET A 146 -12.65 -9.97 -1.85
C MET A 146 -13.75 -10.15 -0.79
N ASN A 147 -14.16 -9.09 -0.10
CA ASN A 147 -15.19 -9.19 0.95
C ASN A 147 -16.61 -9.47 0.42
N PHE A 148 -16.83 -9.37 -0.90
CA PHE A 148 -18.12 -9.73 -1.52
C PHE A 148 -18.21 -11.20 -1.93
N PHE A 149 -17.13 -11.97 -1.74
CA PHE A 149 -17.05 -13.36 -2.13
C PHE A 149 -16.61 -14.23 -0.95
N ASP A 150 -16.96 -15.51 -1.02
CA ASP A 150 -16.47 -16.49 -0.06
C ASP A 150 -15.02 -16.87 -0.37
N TYR A 151 -14.12 -16.71 0.61
CA TYR A 151 -12.70 -16.98 0.47
C TYR A 151 -12.38 -18.44 0.13
N GLU A 152 -13.21 -19.39 0.56
CA GLU A 152 -12.97 -20.82 0.32
C GLU A 152 -13.49 -21.28 -1.04
N LEU A 153 -14.54 -20.62 -1.55
CA LEU A 153 -15.15 -20.96 -2.84
C LEU A 153 -14.48 -20.27 -4.02
N VAL A 154 -13.80 -19.14 -3.78
CA VAL A 154 -13.06 -18.43 -4.82
C VAL A 154 -11.77 -19.17 -5.15
N ASP A 155 -11.54 -19.35 -6.44
CA ASP A 155 -10.30 -19.92 -6.96
C ASP A 155 -9.09 -19.06 -6.53
N LYS A 156 -8.03 -19.72 -6.04
CA LYS A 156 -6.85 -19.09 -5.45
C LYS A 156 -6.22 -18.02 -6.34
N ARG A 157 -6.29 -18.16 -7.67
CA ARG A 157 -5.77 -17.16 -8.62
C ARG A 157 -6.46 -15.80 -8.50
N TRP A 158 -7.74 -15.78 -8.10
CA TRP A 158 -8.53 -14.56 -7.93
C TRP A 158 -8.32 -13.87 -6.59
N HIS A 159 -7.73 -14.57 -5.59
CA HIS A 159 -7.51 -13.98 -4.27
C HIS A 159 -6.69 -12.70 -4.34
N TYR A 160 -5.57 -12.70 -5.06
CA TYR A 160 -4.73 -11.50 -5.13
C TYR A 160 -5.40 -10.34 -5.89
N PRO A 161 -5.95 -10.52 -7.11
CA PRO A 161 -6.66 -9.45 -7.82
C PRO A 161 -7.85 -8.88 -7.05
N LEU A 162 -8.69 -9.72 -6.44
CA LEU A 162 -9.86 -9.25 -5.69
C LEU A 162 -9.49 -8.48 -4.42
N LYS A 163 -8.34 -8.80 -3.81
CA LYS A 163 -7.79 -8.04 -2.68
C LYS A 163 -7.15 -6.72 -3.13
N ALA A 164 -6.44 -6.76 -4.26
CA ALA A 164 -5.76 -5.59 -4.82
C ALA A 164 -6.74 -4.52 -5.27
N ILE A 165 -7.90 -4.90 -5.80
CA ILE A 165 -8.98 -3.96 -6.13
C ILE A 165 -9.74 -3.61 -4.85
N ASN A 166 -9.41 -2.45 -4.28
CA ASN A 166 -10.03 -1.94 -3.06
C ASN A 166 -10.18 -0.41 -3.09
N LEU A 167 -10.93 0.13 -2.13
CA LEU A 167 -11.18 1.59 -2.06
C LEU A 167 -9.90 2.42 -1.86
N PHE A 168 -8.89 1.87 -1.17
CA PHE A 168 -7.61 2.55 -0.97
C PHE A 168 -6.80 2.62 -2.26
N GLU A 169 -6.81 1.57 -3.08
CA GLU A 169 -6.19 1.60 -4.41
C GLU A 169 -6.84 2.66 -5.31
N ILE A 170 -8.17 2.72 -5.33
CA ILE A 170 -8.89 3.76 -6.11
C ILE A 170 -8.55 5.16 -5.58
N SER A 171 -8.53 5.33 -4.26
CA SER A 171 -8.17 6.61 -3.63
C SER A 171 -6.72 6.98 -3.92
N TYR A 172 -5.80 6.02 -3.97
CA TYR A 172 -4.40 6.19 -4.34
C TYR A 172 -4.26 6.79 -5.74
N TRP A 173 -5.06 6.34 -6.71
CA TRP A 173 -5.05 6.90 -8.08
C TRP A 173 -5.36 8.40 -8.06
N PHE A 174 -6.38 8.81 -7.31
CA PHE A 174 -6.77 10.22 -7.22
C PHE A 174 -5.76 11.07 -6.44
N ILE A 175 -5.10 10.52 -5.41
CA ILE A 175 -4.01 11.21 -4.71
C ILE A 175 -2.83 11.43 -5.65
N LEU A 176 -2.44 10.42 -6.45
CA LEU A 176 -1.39 10.57 -7.46
C LEU A 176 -1.74 11.67 -8.46
N VAL A 177 -2.97 11.67 -8.99
CA VAL A 177 -3.44 12.72 -9.93
C VAL A 177 -3.31 14.10 -9.29
N TYR A 178 -3.76 14.24 -8.04
CA TYR A 178 -3.73 15.51 -7.32
C TYR A 178 -2.30 16.01 -7.08
N LEU A 179 -1.41 15.17 -6.57
CA LEU A 179 -0.03 15.54 -6.27
C LEU A 179 0.81 15.82 -7.54
N ILE A 180 0.57 15.08 -8.62
CA ILE A 180 1.17 15.35 -9.94
C ILE A 180 0.66 16.68 -10.48
N HIS A 181 -0.65 16.96 -10.37
CA HIS A 181 -1.24 18.23 -10.83
C HIS A 181 -0.58 19.44 -10.16
N ILE A 182 -0.43 19.39 -8.82
CA ILE A 182 0.22 20.44 -8.03
C ILE A 182 1.69 20.58 -8.44
N SER A 183 2.42 19.47 -8.50
CA SER A 183 3.85 19.47 -8.80
C SER A 183 4.16 19.93 -10.23
N ALA A 184 3.32 19.58 -11.20
CA ALA A 184 3.48 19.97 -12.59
C ALA A 184 3.04 21.43 -12.86
N LYS A 185 2.17 22.00 -12.01
CA LYS A 185 1.50 23.30 -12.23
C LYS A 185 0.81 23.36 -13.61
N LYS A 186 0.17 22.27 -14.03
CA LYS A 186 -0.52 22.12 -15.33
C LYS A 186 -2.00 21.79 -15.13
N LYS A 187 -2.78 21.77 -16.22
CA LYS A 187 -4.20 21.39 -16.18
C LYS A 187 -4.36 19.98 -15.59
N LEU A 188 -5.39 19.82 -14.75
CA LEU A 188 -5.71 18.56 -14.07
C LEU A 188 -5.93 17.39 -15.04
N SER A 189 -6.48 17.66 -16.23
CA SER A 189 -6.70 16.65 -17.28
C SER A 189 -5.43 15.88 -17.66
N TYR A 190 -4.27 16.54 -17.63
CA TYR A 190 -3.01 15.89 -17.97
C TYR A 190 -2.52 14.97 -16.86
N ALA A 191 -2.73 15.34 -15.59
CA ALA A 191 -2.41 14.47 -14.47
C ALA A 191 -3.26 13.19 -14.51
N TYR A 192 -4.55 13.31 -14.86
CA TYR A 192 -5.40 12.14 -15.15
C TYR A 192 -4.82 11.27 -16.26
N ASN A 193 -4.49 11.85 -17.42
CA ASN A 193 -3.93 11.09 -18.53
C ASN A 193 -2.64 10.36 -18.13
N ILE A 194 -1.72 11.01 -17.42
CA ILE A 194 -0.48 10.40 -16.94
C ILE A 194 -0.79 9.20 -16.05
N VAL A 195 -1.59 9.38 -14.99
CA VAL A 195 -1.83 8.32 -14.00
C VAL A 195 -2.60 7.15 -14.60
N PHE A 196 -3.64 7.42 -15.39
CA PHE A 196 -4.49 6.37 -15.93
C PHE A 196 -3.83 5.59 -17.08
N SER A 197 -3.02 6.25 -17.92
CA SER A 197 -2.31 5.56 -19.01
C SER A 197 -1.00 4.89 -18.60
N SER A 198 -0.44 5.26 -17.44
CA SER A 198 0.75 4.60 -16.90
C SER A 198 0.39 3.71 -15.71
N TYR A 199 0.29 4.27 -14.50
CA TYR A 199 0.11 3.49 -13.28
C TYR A 199 -1.13 2.57 -13.31
N VAL A 200 -2.32 3.10 -13.61
CA VAL A 200 -3.56 2.31 -13.59
C VAL A 200 -3.54 1.22 -14.67
N LEU A 201 -3.05 1.56 -15.86
CA LEU A 201 -2.87 0.58 -16.94
C LEU A 201 -1.93 -0.56 -16.51
N PHE A 202 -0.74 -0.23 -16.00
CA PHE A 202 0.22 -1.22 -15.53
C PHE A 202 -0.29 -2.04 -14.36
N PHE A 203 -1.08 -1.44 -13.45
CA PHE A 203 -1.75 -2.16 -12.38
C PHE A 203 -2.68 -3.25 -12.93
N PHE A 204 -3.54 -2.94 -13.89
CA PHE A 204 -4.42 -3.95 -14.50
C PHE A 204 -3.66 -4.99 -15.34
N VAL A 205 -2.60 -4.59 -16.05
CA VAL A 205 -1.72 -5.53 -16.76
C VAL A 205 -1.08 -6.51 -15.77
N TRP A 206 -0.63 -6.03 -14.61
CA TRP A 206 -0.08 -6.87 -13.55
C TRP A 206 -1.11 -7.85 -12.98
N LEU A 207 -2.34 -7.40 -12.74
CA LEU A 207 -3.42 -8.29 -12.28
C LEU A 207 -3.76 -9.36 -13.33
N GLY A 208 -3.83 -8.99 -14.61
CA GLY A 208 -4.04 -9.93 -15.71
C GLY A 208 -2.92 -10.95 -15.83
N PHE A 209 -1.67 -10.49 -15.75
CA PHE A 209 -0.50 -11.37 -15.71
C PHE A 209 -0.56 -12.36 -14.56
N TYR A 210 -0.90 -11.90 -13.34
CA TYR A 210 -1.05 -12.77 -12.18
C TYR A 210 -2.09 -13.87 -12.41
N LEU A 211 -3.26 -13.52 -12.96
CA LEU A 211 -4.33 -14.47 -13.26
C LEU A 211 -3.94 -15.54 -14.30
N ILE A 212 -3.02 -15.23 -15.21
CA ILE A 212 -2.56 -16.15 -16.26
C ILE A 212 -1.49 -17.10 -15.70
N VAL A 213 -0.58 -16.59 -14.89
CA VAL A 213 0.58 -17.35 -14.37
C VAL A 213 0.18 -18.27 -13.22
N TYR A 214 -0.65 -17.77 -12.30
CA TYR A 214 -1.11 -18.56 -11.17
C TYR A 214 -2.35 -19.34 -11.57
N LYS A 215 -2.21 -20.66 -11.67
CA LYS A 215 -3.28 -21.63 -11.92
C LYS A 215 -3.72 -22.33 -10.65
#